data_AF-A0A968KJY8-F1
#
_entry.id   AF-A0A968KJY8-F1
#
_cell.length_a   1.000
_cell.length_b   1.000
_cell.length_c   1.000
_cell.angle_alpha   90.00
_cell.angle_beta   90.00
_cell.angle_gamma   90.00
#
_symmetry.space_group_name_H-M   'P 1'
#
loop_
_entity.id
_entity.type
_entity.pdbx_description
1 polymer ?
#
loop_
_entity_poly.entity_id
_entity_poly.type
_entity_poly.pdbx_seq_one_letter_code
_entity_poly.pdbx_strand_id
1 'polypeptide(L)'
;MTALSREYSGVVPGPGQWRSICTVDAKSVGRWGGAENRRIGEITGAGDLTETTIDTGLTLKEDEFAGGTLVMGQITGETFVILGNTTAGVVTVKPDSQLLTKFGGGGNNEFTLYKDDYDSLGNLKKVAVLWKDGA
;
A
#
# COMPACT_ATOMS: atom_id res chain seq x y z
N MET A 1 14.10 -12.28 -15.81
CA MET A 1 14.21 -12.08 -14.35
C MET A 1 14.37 -13.45 -13.72
N THR A 2 15.56 -13.74 -13.21
CA THR A 2 15.92 -15.07 -12.70
C THR A 2 15.49 -15.16 -11.24
N ALA A 3 14.51 -16.01 -10.94
CA ALA A 3 14.16 -16.33 -9.57
C ALA A 3 15.36 -17.01 -8.90
N LEU A 4 15.82 -16.48 -7.77
CA LEU A 4 16.79 -17.19 -6.92
C LEU A 4 16.01 -18.19 -6.06
N SER A 5 15.67 -19.35 -6.63
CA SER A 5 15.24 -20.50 -5.84
C SER A 5 16.49 -21.15 -5.25
N ARG A 6 16.59 -21.17 -3.93
CA ARG A 6 17.61 -21.96 -3.24
C ARG A 6 16.98 -23.32 -2.94
N GLU A 7 17.17 -24.29 -3.83
CA GLU A 7 16.78 -25.66 -3.57
C GLU A 7 17.64 -26.23 -2.45
N TYR A 8 17.02 -26.55 -1.32
CA TYR A 8 17.67 -27.35 -0.29
C TYR A 8 17.55 -28.82 -0.71
N SER A 9 18.60 -29.32 -1.37
CA SER A 9 18.73 -30.74 -1.73
C SER A 9 18.89 -31.58 -0.46
N GLY A 10 17.98 -32.54 -0.27
CA GLY A 10 17.81 -33.28 0.97
C GLY A 10 18.89 -34.33 1.23
N VAL A 11 19.60 -34.19 2.36
CA VAL A 11 20.06 -35.33 3.16
C VAL A 11 19.12 -35.43 4.35
N VAL A 12 18.55 -36.63 4.56
CA VAL A 12 17.55 -36.89 5.62
C VAL A 12 18.16 -36.59 6.99
N PRO A 13 17.58 -35.67 7.76
CA PRO A 13 18.04 -35.40 9.10
C PRO A 13 17.86 -36.53 10.11
N GLY A 14 18.89 -36.78 10.93
CA GLY A 14 18.78 -37.56 12.17
C GLY A 14 17.92 -36.86 13.24
N PRO A 15 17.62 -37.53 14.36
CA PRO A 15 16.78 -36.96 15.42
C PRO A 15 17.39 -35.65 15.95
N GLY A 16 16.61 -34.55 15.92
CA GLY A 16 17.02 -33.23 16.40
C GLY A 16 17.10 -32.11 15.34
N GLN A 17 16.71 -32.38 14.10
CA GLN A 17 16.80 -31.40 13.01
C GLN A 17 15.41 -30.98 12.51
N TRP A 18 15.21 -29.66 12.51
CA TRP A 18 13.99 -28.97 12.08
C TRP A 18 13.68 -29.27 10.62
N ARG A 19 12.46 -29.75 10.34
CA ARG A 19 11.93 -29.88 8.98
C ARG A 19 10.96 -28.73 8.72
N SER A 20 11.14 -28.03 7.61
CA SER A 20 10.14 -27.08 7.13
C SER A 20 8.88 -27.85 6.74
N ILE A 21 7.77 -27.61 7.46
CA ILE A 21 6.47 -28.25 7.21
C ILE A 21 5.74 -27.58 6.03
N CYS A 22 6.10 -26.33 5.73
CA CYS A 22 5.59 -25.58 4.58
C CYS A 22 6.60 -24.50 4.16
N THR A 23 6.66 -24.26 2.85
CA THR A 23 7.30 -23.09 2.25
C THR A 23 6.20 -22.18 1.70
N VAL A 24 6.21 -20.91 2.12
CA VAL A 24 5.32 -19.88 1.56
C VAL A 24 6.13 -19.03 0.60
N ASP A 25 5.90 -19.21 -0.69
CA ASP A 25 6.46 -18.34 -1.72
C ASP A 25 5.60 -17.08 -1.85
N ALA A 26 6.08 -15.98 -1.27
CA ALA A 26 5.49 -14.66 -1.52
C ALA A 26 5.85 -14.23 -2.95
N LYS A 27 4.83 -14.14 -3.82
CA LYS A 27 5.00 -13.78 -5.25
C LYS A 27 5.49 -12.35 -5.49
N SER A 28 5.68 -11.56 -4.43
CA SER A 28 6.28 -10.23 -4.45
C SER A 28 6.60 -9.78 -3.02
N VAL A 29 7.77 -9.16 -2.83
CA VAL A 29 8.17 -8.49 -1.58
C VAL A 29 7.29 -7.27 -1.27
N GLY A 30 6.50 -6.79 -2.25
CA GLY A 30 5.61 -5.64 -2.10
C GLY A 30 4.41 -5.97 -1.22
N ARG A 31 3.57 -6.93 -1.64
CA ARG A 31 2.23 -7.11 -1.07
C ARG A 31 2.18 -7.63 0.37
N TRP A 32 3.27 -8.24 0.86
CA TRP A 32 3.27 -8.98 2.13
C TRP A 32 4.61 -8.93 2.89
N GLY A 33 5.57 -8.10 2.48
CA GLY A 33 6.99 -8.30 2.85
C GLY A 33 7.86 -7.07 3.09
N GLY A 34 7.36 -5.84 2.96
CA GLY A 34 8.05 -4.67 3.52
C GLY A 34 9.01 -3.93 2.58
N ALA A 35 8.45 -3.01 1.81
CA ALA A 35 9.06 -1.69 1.66
C ALA A 35 8.00 -0.66 2.01
N GLU A 36 8.31 0.29 2.90
CA GLU A 36 7.39 1.38 3.22
C GLU A 36 7.19 2.27 2.00
N ASN A 37 6.26 1.89 1.12
CA ASN A 37 5.84 2.71 -0.01
C ASN A 37 4.78 3.70 0.47
N ARG A 38 5.21 4.61 1.36
CA ARG A 38 4.45 5.74 1.85
C ARG A 38 5.02 7.02 1.23
N ARG A 39 4.16 7.90 0.72
CA ARG A 39 4.54 9.23 0.26
C ARG A 39 3.73 10.26 1.03
N ILE A 40 4.41 11.29 1.52
CA ILE A 40 3.80 12.42 2.21
C ILE A 40 4.09 13.65 1.35
N GLY A 41 3.10 14.53 1.24
CA GLY A 41 3.26 15.83 0.61
C GLY A 41 2.22 16.81 1.12
N GLU A 42 2.23 18.01 0.57
CA GLU A 42 1.30 19.07 0.93
C GLU A 42 0.59 19.59 -0.32
N ILE A 43 -0.69 19.93 -0.17
CA ILE A 43 -1.48 20.59 -1.20
C ILE A 43 -1.11 22.07 -1.23
N THR A 44 -0.66 22.54 -2.39
CA THR A 44 -0.18 23.92 -2.55
C THR A 44 -1.30 24.92 -2.81
N GLY A 45 -2.42 24.46 -3.39
CA GLY A 45 -3.62 25.28 -3.56
C GLY A 45 -4.88 24.46 -3.86
N ALA A 46 -6.04 25.10 -3.71
CA ALA A 46 -7.34 24.44 -3.97
C ALA A 46 -7.52 23.98 -5.43
N GLY A 47 -6.73 24.52 -6.38
CA GLY A 47 -6.72 24.07 -7.78
C GLY A 47 -6.11 22.68 -7.98
N ASP A 48 -5.40 22.17 -6.98
CA ASP A 48 -4.78 20.84 -7.02
C ASP A 48 -5.80 19.73 -6.69
N LEU A 49 -7.03 20.09 -6.29
CA LEU A 49 -8.08 19.16 -5.91
C LEU A 49 -9.29 19.26 -6.84
N THR A 50 -9.81 18.10 -7.24
CA THR A 50 -11.17 17.95 -7.74
C THR A 50 -11.94 16.99 -6.85
N GLU A 51 -13.21 16.74 -7.14
CA GLU A 51 -14.01 15.79 -6.35
C GLU A 51 -13.47 14.35 -6.36
N THR A 52 -12.65 14.01 -7.37
CA THR A 52 -12.17 12.63 -7.58
C THR A 52 -10.67 12.55 -7.84
N THR A 53 -9.97 13.67 -7.90
CA THR A 53 -8.52 13.71 -8.17
C THR A 53 -7.80 14.66 -7.25
N ILE A 54 -6.54 14.34 -7.00
CA ILE A 54 -5.57 15.23 -6.35
C ILE A 54 -4.30 15.27 -7.20
N ASP A 55 -3.83 16.48 -7.50
CA ASP A 55 -2.49 16.72 -8.02
C ASP A 55 -1.53 16.82 -6.83
N THR A 56 -0.61 15.88 -6.75
CA THR A 56 0.33 15.79 -5.63
C THR A 56 1.60 16.60 -5.87
N GLY A 57 1.85 17.05 -7.10
CA GLY A 57 3.11 17.67 -7.51
C GLY A 57 4.32 16.71 -7.46
N LEU A 58 4.10 15.42 -7.17
CA LEU A 58 5.16 14.41 -7.07
C LEU A 58 5.33 13.68 -8.40
N THR A 59 6.58 13.42 -8.80
CA THR A 59 6.85 12.49 -9.89
C THR A 59 6.70 11.05 -9.38
N LEU A 60 5.71 10.34 -9.91
CA LEU A 60 5.38 8.95 -9.54
C LEU A 60 5.63 8.00 -10.71
N LYS A 61 5.60 6.68 -10.46
CA LYS A 61 5.42 5.71 -11.55
C LYS A 61 3.92 5.55 -11.84
N GLU A 62 3.59 5.26 -13.09
CA GLU A 62 2.21 4.95 -13.49
C GLU A 62 1.66 3.80 -12.63
N ASP A 63 0.49 4.03 -12.03
CA ASP A 63 -0.25 3.11 -11.16
C ASP A 63 0.56 2.52 -9.98
N GLU A 64 1.57 3.24 -9.51
CA GLU A 64 2.36 2.85 -8.33
C GLU A 64 1.51 2.63 -7.07
N PHE A 65 0.44 3.41 -6.92
CA PHE A 65 -0.47 3.44 -5.77
C PHE A 65 -1.88 2.92 -6.07
N ALA A 66 -2.12 2.34 -7.26
CA ALA A 66 -3.41 1.76 -7.60
C ALA A 66 -3.83 0.69 -6.57
N GLY A 67 -5.08 0.77 -6.08
CA GLY A 67 -5.59 -0.08 -4.99
C GLY A 67 -5.12 0.32 -3.58
N GLY A 68 -4.26 1.33 -3.47
CA GLY A 68 -3.81 1.90 -2.22
C GLY A 68 -4.83 2.85 -1.58
N THR A 69 -4.36 3.64 -0.64
CA THR A 69 -5.17 4.54 0.19
C THR A 69 -4.56 5.93 0.25
N LEU A 70 -5.40 6.95 0.06
CA LEU A 70 -5.10 8.35 0.30
C LEU A 70 -5.70 8.75 1.65
N VAL A 71 -4.90 9.42 2.49
CA VAL A 71 -5.31 10.05 3.74
C VAL A 71 -4.99 11.53 3.65
N MET A 72 -5.90 12.39 4.10
CA MET A 72 -5.70 13.84 4.10
C MET A 72 -5.70 14.33 5.54
N GLY A 73 -4.68 15.07 5.95
CA GLY A 73 -4.55 15.59 7.31
C GLY A 73 -5.72 16.49 7.71
N GLN A 74 -6.27 17.22 6.74
CA GLN A 74 -7.50 18.00 6.84
C GLN A 74 -8.75 17.14 7.15
N ILE A 75 -8.85 15.93 6.58
CA ILE A 75 -10.04 15.08 6.63
C ILE A 75 -9.77 13.95 7.63
N THR A 76 -10.02 14.22 8.91
CA THR A 76 -9.72 13.27 9.99
C THR A 76 -10.68 12.08 9.96
N GLY A 77 -10.13 10.86 10.08
CA GLY A 77 -10.90 9.63 10.25
C GLY A 77 -11.47 9.03 8.96
N GLU A 78 -11.19 9.65 7.80
CA GLU A 78 -11.57 9.11 6.51
C GLU A 78 -10.37 8.66 5.68
N THR A 79 -10.61 7.68 4.82
CA THR A 79 -9.61 7.14 3.90
C THR A 79 -10.23 6.98 2.53
N PHE A 80 -9.48 7.31 1.48
CA PHE A 80 -9.96 7.27 0.10
C PHE A 80 -9.22 6.20 -0.69
N VAL A 81 -9.97 5.32 -1.35
CA VAL A 81 -9.36 4.27 -2.18
C VAL A 81 -8.84 4.87 -3.47
N ILE A 82 -7.56 4.63 -3.76
CA ILE A 82 -6.90 5.08 -4.98
C ILE A 82 -7.22 4.11 -6.11
N LEU A 83 -7.79 4.62 -7.20
CA LEU A 83 -8.05 3.86 -8.42
C LEU A 83 -6.79 3.73 -9.29
N GLY A 84 -5.98 4.78 -9.33
CA GLY A 84 -4.75 4.82 -10.11
C GLY A 84 -4.03 6.15 -9.95
N ASN A 85 -2.83 6.24 -10.52
CA ASN A 85 -2.06 7.49 -10.53
C ASN A 85 -1.22 7.62 -11.80
N THR A 86 -1.01 8.85 -12.26
CA THR A 86 -0.17 9.14 -13.43
C THR A 86 1.27 9.41 -13.02
N THR A 87 2.18 9.45 -14.01
CA THR A 87 3.59 9.83 -13.79
C THR A 87 3.76 11.30 -13.40
N ALA A 88 2.77 12.14 -13.72
CA ALA A 88 2.73 13.55 -13.35
C ALA A 88 2.29 13.78 -11.89
N GLY A 89 1.91 12.73 -11.15
CA GLY A 89 1.50 12.87 -9.75
C GLY A 89 0.01 13.09 -9.54
N VAL A 90 -0.81 12.95 -10.59
CA VAL A 90 -2.27 13.01 -10.45
C VAL A 90 -2.75 11.66 -9.92
N VAL A 91 -3.36 11.66 -8.75
CA VAL A 91 -3.96 10.49 -8.10
C VAL A 91 -5.47 10.57 -8.27
N THR A 92 -6.07 9.49 -8.76
CA THR A 92 -7.53 9.37 -8.91
C THR A 92 -8.08 8.46 -7.81
N VAL A 93 -9.13 8.91 -7.12
CA VAL A 93 -9.84 8.13 -6.11
C VAL A 93 -11.25 7.75 -6.61
N LYS A 94 -11.99 6.98 -5.80
CA LYS A 94 -13.35 6.61 -6.16
C LYS A 94 -14.28 7.83 -6.37
N PRO A 95 -15.22 7.76 -7.32
CA PRO A 95 -16.08 8.90 -7.68
C PRO A 95 -16.97 9.44 -6.55
N ASP A 96 -17.29 8.61 -5.56
CA ASP A 96 -18.12 8.93 -4.40
C ASP A 96 -17.34 9.59 -3.25
N SER A 97 -16.05 9.87 -3.44
CA SER A 97 -15.15 10.38 -2.39
C SER A 97 -15.44 11.82 -1.97
N GLN A 98 -15.99 12.65 -2.87
CA GLN A 98 -16.27 14.08 -2.63
C GLN A 98 -15.05 14.84 -2.08
N LEU A 99 -13.85 14.58 -2.61
CA LEU A 99 -12.57 15.04 -2.05
C LEU A 99 -12.54 16.56 -1.82
N LEU A 100 -12.85 17.33 -2.86
CA LEU A 100 -12.81 18.79 -2.82
C LEU A 100 -13.83 19.35 -1.83
N THR A 101 -15.06 18.84 -1.87
CA THR A 101 -16.12 19.24 -0.94
C THR A 101 -15.74 18.95 0.52
N LYS A 102 -15.15 17.78 0.79
CA LYS A 102 -14.73 17.38 2.14
C LYS A 102 -13.49 18.11 2.64
N PHE A 103 -12.58 18.50 1.74
CA PHE A 103 -11.38 19.25 2.10
C PHE A 103 -11.73 20.64 2.65
N GLY A 104 -12.69 21.35 2.05
CA GLY A 104 -13.28 22.57 2.60
C GLY A 104 -12.32 23.78 2.75
N GLY A 105 -11.07 23.68 2.30
CA GLY A 105 -10.11 24.80 2.19
C GLY A 105 -9.46 25.28 3.51
N GLY A 106 -9.26 24.41 4.51
CA GLY A 106 -8.63 24.77 5.78
C GLY A 106 -7.13 24.43 5.90
N GLY A 107 -6.60 24.50 7.11
CA GLY A 107 -5.16 24.74 7.37
C GLY A 107 -4.21 23.53 7.38
N ASN A 108 -4.67 22.28 7.35
CA ASN A 108 -3.75 21.13 7.27
C ASN A 108 -3.76 20.50 5.87
N ASN A 109 -2.88 21.01 5.01
CA ASN A 109 -2.80 20.60 3.62
C ASN A 109 -2.01 19.29 3.40
N GLU A 110 -1.59 18.61 4.46
CA GLU A 110 -0.84 17.37 4.33
C GLU A 110 -1.71 16.27 3.71
N PHE A 111 -1.14 15.51 2.78
CA PHE A 111 -1.68 14.25 2.30
C PHE A 111 -0.66 13.14 2.48
N THR A 112 -1.15 11.93 2.67
CA THR A 112 -0.35 10.72 2.69
C THR A 112 -0.92 9.68 1.74
N LEU A 113 -0.08 9.17 0.84
CA LEU A 113 -0.36 8.02 -0.01
C LEU A 113 0.22 6.76 0.63
N TYR A 114 -0.62 5.77 0.83
CA TYR A 114 -0.26 4.43 1.25
C TYR A 114 -0.51 3.46 0.09
N LYS A 115 0.45 2.59 -0.19
CA LYS A 115 0.24 1.46 -1.11
C LYS A 115 -0.70 0.41 -0.49
N ASP A 116 -1.32 -0.45 -1.30
CA ASP A 116 -2.21 -1.56 -0.84
C ASP A 116 -1.55 -2.48 0.21
N ASP A 117 -0.23 -2.42 0.34
CA ASP A 117 0.54 -3.12 1.37
C ASP A 117 0.17 -2.66 2.80
N TYR A 118 -0.60 -1.57 2.96
CA TYR A 118 -1.05 -1.00 4.23
C TYR A 118 -2.57 -1.14 4.45
N ASP A 119 -2.97 -1.32 5.71
CA ASP A 119 -4.38 -1.26 6.15
C ASP A 119 -4.86 0.20 6.33
N SER A 120 -6.15 0.37 6.63
CA SER A 120 -6.78 1.69 6.82
C SER A 120 -6.27 2.48 8.03
N LEU A 121 -5.38 1.88 8.83
CA LEU A 121 -4.74 2.49 9.99
C LEU A 121 -3.25 2.76 9.74
N GLY A 122 -2.75 2.51 8.52
CA GLY A 122 -1.35 2.71 8.16
C GLY A 122 -0.41 1.62 8.68
N ASN A 123 -0.93 0.45 9.06
CA ASN A 123 -0.09 -0.72 9.40
C ASN A 123 0.14 -1.58 8.16
N LEU A 124 1.33 -2.18 8.05
CA LEU A 124 1.61 -3.17 7.00
C LEU A 124 0.69 -4.38 7.14
N LYS A 125 -0.01 -4.75 6.06
CA LYS A 125 -0.75 -6.00 5.95
C LYS A 125 0.25 -7.17 6.01
N LYS A 126 0.07 -8.07 6.98
CA LYS A 126 0.91 -9.27 7.17
C LYS A 126 0.13 -10.53 6.85
N VAL A 127 0.79 -11.53 6.27
CA VAL A 127 0.20 -12.88 6.16
C VAL A 127 0.23 -13.52 7.53
N ALA A 128 -0.92 -14.00 8.01
CA ALA A 128 -0.97 -14.99 9.08
C ALA A 128 -1.23 -16.36 8.45
N VAL A 129 -0.31 -17.30 8.68
CA VAL A 129 -0.53 -18.71 8.33
C VAL A 129 -0.92 -19.44 9.61
N LEU A 130 -2.16 -19.93 9.67
CA LEU A 130 -2.63 -20.75 10.77
C LEU A 130 -2.57 -22.22 10.37
N TRP A 131 -1.78 -22.99 11.11
CA TRP A 131 -1.77 -24.45 11.03
C TRP A 131 -2.68 -24.99 12.13
N LYS A 132 -3.56 -25.92 11.76
CA LYS A 132 -4.22 -26.80 12.74
C LYS A 132 -3.63 -28.18 12.56
N ASP A 133 -3.08 -28.74 13.62
CA ASP A 133 -2.76 -30.15 13.64
C ASP A 133 -4.07 -30.94 13.49
N GLY A 134 -4.06 -31.92 12.57
CA GLY A 134 -5.17 -32.84 12.38
C GLY A 134 -5.37 -33.65 13.67
N ALA A 135 -6.64 -33.79 14.07
CA ALA A 135 -7.06 -34.56 15.23
C ALA A 135 -6.52 -36.00 15.25
#